data_AF-A0A7V9NYV3-F1
#
_entry.id   AF-A0A7V9NYV3-F1
#
_cell.length_a   1.000
_cell.length_b   1.000
_cell.length_c   1.000
_cell.angle_alpha   90.00
_cell.angle_beta   90.00
_cell.angle_gamma   90.00
#
_symmetry.space_group_name_H-M   'P 1'
#
loop_
_entity.id
_entity.type
_entity.pdbx_description
1 polymer ?
#
loop_
_entity_poly.entity_id
_entity_poly.type
_entity_poly.pdbx_seq_one_letter_code
_entity_poly.pdbx_strand_id
1 'polypeptide(L)'
;MAEATDKEREIHMLILSKDDMAFAKFCDDYYEPVYEKIKKYNKGIFTENETFIIDVVTDTFLNYFKNPGRFNPEKQTLERFLIMDAEGDLKNAWEKLKKRNKNIVRSVELEEKNGNSLQDRELNPIETIIYKEDARLLEEKLKEVFNTEKDIQLAHLMLSGERRSTEFTKVLELEHFNEEEQRLEIKRQKDRIDKVIRRKLRANE
;
A
#
# COMPACT_ATOMS: atom_id res chain seq x y z
N MET A 1 29.18 6.71 1.59
CA MET A 1 27.84 7.02 1.04
C MET A 1 28.07 7.63 -0.32
N ALA A 2 27.26 7.35 -1.34
CA ALA A 2 27.48 7.89 -2.67
C ALA A 2 27.09 9.36 -2.69
N GLU A 3 28.00 10.24 -3.11
CA GLU A 3 27.76 11.66 -3.33
C GLU A 3 26.95 11.87 -4.62
N ALA A 4 26.29 13.01 -4.73
CA ALA A 4 25.54 13.36 -5.93
C ALA A 4 26.47 13.47 -7.15
N THR A 5 26.04 12.88 -8.26
CA THR A 5 26.72 12.96 -9.56
C THR A 5 26.72 14.39 -10.08
N ASP A 6 27.64 14.72 -10.99
CA ASP A 6 27.73 16.06 -11.58
C ASP A 6 26.41 16.47 -12.26
N LYS A 7 25.71 15.52 -12.89
CA LYS A 7 24.38 15.75 -13.49
C LYS A 7 23.33 16.11 -12.45
N GLU A 8 23.31 15.44 -11.30
CA GLU A 8 22.39 15.74 -10.19
C GLU A 8 22.68 17.12 -9.58
N ARG A 9 23.97 17.48 -9.47
CA ARG A 9 24.40 18.80 -9.00
C ARG A 9 23.98 19.90 -9.98
N GLU A 10 24.13 19.67 -11.28
CA GLU A 10 23.68 20.61 -12.33
C GLU A 10 22.17 20.86 -12.24
N ILE A 11 21.36 19.80 -12.18
CA ILE A 11 19.90 19.91 -12.08
C ILE A 11 19.49 20.60 -10.78
N HIS A 12 20.14 20.26 -9.66
CA HIS A 12 19.89 20.94 -8.40
C HIS A 12 20.17 22.45 -8.46
N MET A 13 21.26 22.85 -9.13
CA MET A 13 21.60 24.27 -9.33
C MET A 13 20.58 24.97 -10.23
N LEU A 14 20.11 24.31 -11.30
CA LEU A 14 19.05 24.84 -12.17
C LEU A 14 17.76 25.08 -11.38
N ILE A 15 17.36 24.13 -10.52
CA ILE A 15 16.18 24.28 -9.66
C ILE A 15 16.37 25.42 -8.66
N LEU A 16 17.55 25.55 -8.04
CA LEU A 16 17.87 26.67 -7.14
C LEU A 16 17.82 28.02 -7.83
N SER A 17 18.24 28.07 -9.10
CA SER A 17 18.16 29.27 -9.93
C SER A 17 16.75 29.63 -10.40
N LYS A 18 15.76 28.78 -10.10
CA LYS A 18 14.34 28.93 -10.51
C LYS A 18 14.18 29.04 -12.02
N ASP A 19 14.98 28.30 -12.77
CA ASP A 19 14.83 28.20 -14.21
C ASP A 19 13.49 27.52 -14.54
N ASP A 20 12.73 28.12 -15.47
CA ASP A 20 11.38 27.69 -15.85
C ASP A 20 11.34 26.28 -16.45
N MET A 21 12.46 25.80 -17.02
CA MET A 21 12.60 24.48 -17.63
C MET A 21 13.25 23.46 -16.70
N ALA A 22 13.79 23.89 -15.54
CA ALA A 22 14.45 23.00 -14.60
C ALA A 22 13.54 21.88 -14.10
N PHE A 23 12.26 22.20 -13.85
CA PHE A 23 11.29 21.21 -13.37
C PHE A 23 11.00 20.14 -14.43
N ALA A 24 10.80 20.55 -15.68
CA ALA A 24 10.54 19.62 -16.79
C ALA A 24 11.73 18.67 -16.99
N LYS A 25 12.96 19.22 -17.09
CA LYS A 25 14.19 18.41 -17.24
C LYS A 25 14.40 17.45 -16.06
N PHE A 26 14.10 17.92 -14.85
CA PHE A 26 14.17 17.10 -13.64
C PHE A 26 13.18 15.93 -13.66
N CYS A 27 11.92 16.18 -14.05
CA CYS A 27 10.90 15.14 -14.19
C CYS A 27 11.29 14.14 -15.29
N ASP A 28 11.71 14.59 -16.46
CA ASP A 28 12.09 13.73 -17.57
C ASP A 28 13.24 12.77 -17.21
N ASP A 29 14.22 13.27 -16.44
CA ASP A 29 15.41 12.49 -16.08
C ASP A 29 15.17 11.53 -14.89
N TYR A 30 14.30 11.87 -13.93
CA TYR A 30 14.23 11.16 -12.64
C TYR A 30 12.85 10.58 -12.30
N TYR A 31 11.77 11.02 -12.92
CA TYR A 31 10.42 10.60 -12.53
C TYR A 31 10.21 9.09 -12.73
N GLU A 32 10.45 8.60 -13.94
CA GLU A 32 10.25 7.18 -14.28
C GLU A 32 11.16 6.24 -13.47
N PRO A 33 12.49 6.50 -13.33
CA PRO A 33 13.35 5.68 -12.49
C PRO A 33 12.92 5.62 -11.01
N VAL A 34 12.49 6.75 -10.45
CA VAL A 34 12.05 6.82 -9.04
C VAL A 34 10.72 6.11 -8.85
N TYR A 35 9.76 6.32 -9.75
CA TYR A 35 8.47 5.64 -9.76
C TYR A 35 8.63 4.11 -9.81
N GLU A 36 9.40 3.59 -10.77
CA GLU A 36 9.62 2.15 -10.93
C GLU A 36 10.34 1.54 -9.72
N LYS A 37 11.29 2.27 -9.11
CA LYS A 37 11.93 1.82 -7.86
C LYS A 37 10.94 1.76 -6.70
N ILE A 38 10.13 2.80 -6.48
CA ILE A 38 9.15 2.83 -5.39
C ILE A 38 8.11 1.74 -5.57
N LYS A 39 7.61 1.55 -6.79
CA LYS A 39 6.71 0.46 -7.18
C LYS A 39 7.32 -0.91 -6.88
N LYS A 40 8.59 -1.13 -7.26
CA LYS A 40 9.30 -2.39 -6.98
C LYS A 40 9.52 -2.65 -5.50
N TYR A 41 9.83 -1.64 -4.69
CA TYR A 41 10.03 -1.80 -3.24
C TYR A 41 8.70 -1.92 -2.47
N ASN A 42 7.60 -1.39 -3.01
CA ASN A 42 6.31 -1.33 -2.33
C ASN A 42 5.20 -2.09 -3.08
N LYS A 43 5.53 -3.28 -3.63
CA LYS A 43 4.57 -4.12 -4.37
C LYS A 43 3.24 -4.35 -3.66
N GLY A 44 3.26 -4.49 -2.32
CA GLY A 44 2.05 -4.67 -1.52
C GLY A 44 1.10 -3.46 -1.55
N ILE A 45 1.64 -2.24 -1.53
CA ILE A 45 0.85 -1.01 -1.62
C ILE A 45 0.43 -0.75 -3.06
N PHE A 46 1.34 -1.00 -4.02
CA PHE A 46 1.05 -0.86 -5.46
C PHE A 46 -0.13 -1.73 -5.90
N THR A 47 -0.17 -2.98 -5.45
CA THR A 47 -1.25 -3.92 -5.82
C THR A 47 -2.61 -3.48 -5.28
N GLU A 48 -2.63 -2.73 -4.17
CA GLU A 48 -3.88 -2.24 -3.56
C GLU A 48 -4.30 -0.87 -4.12
N ASN A 49 -3.35 -0.01 -4.53
CA ASN A 49 -3.65 1.31 -5.09
C ASN A 49 -2.46 1.89 -5.89
N GLU A 50 -2.48 1.73 -7.22
CA GLU A 50 -1.46 2.29 -8.12
C GLU A 50 -1.46 3.83 -8.14
N THR A 51 -2.65 4.45 -8.15
CA THR A 51 -2.82 5.91 -8.14
C THR A 51 -2.12 6.54 -6.95
N PHE A 52 -2.11 5.85 -5.81
CA PHE A 52 -1.46 6.30 -4.60
C PHE A 52 0.05 6.45 -4.72
N ILE A 53 0.71 5.57 -5.49
CA ILE A 53 2.14 5.69 -5.76
C ILE A 53 2.41 6.88 -6.67
N ILE A 54 1.59 7.07 -7.70
CA ILE A 54 1.67 8.21 -8.62
C ILE A 54 1.54 9.52 -7.84
N ASP A 55 0.55 9.63 -6.97
CA ASP A 55 0.31 10.82 -6.14
C ASP A 55 1.51 11.12 -5.24
N VAL A 56 2.01 10.11 -4.52
CA VAL A 56 3.15 10.29 -3.60
C VAL A 56 4.43 10.67 -4.34
N VAL A 57 4.70 10.07 -5.50
CA VAL A 57 5.87 10.41 -6.33
C VAL A 57 5.72 11.84 -6.85
N THR A 58 4.54 12.21 -7.36
CA THR A 58 4.26 13.56 -7.84
C THR A 58 4.45 14.59 -6.73
N ASP A 59 3.88 14.33 -5.54
CA ASP A 59 4.02 15.19 -4.37
C ASP A 59 5.48 15.33 -3.94
N THR A 60 6.26 14.25 -3.99
CA THR A 60 7.69 14.28 -3.67
C THR A 60 8.46 15.21 -4.60
N PHE A 61 8.22 15.11 -5.92
CA PHE A 61 8.86 15.95 -6.92
C PHE A 61 8.45 17.43 -6.76
N LEU A 62 7.17 17.71 -6.54
CA LEU A 62 6.66 19.05 -6.28
C LEU A 62 7.22 19.64 -4.97
N ASN A 63 7.31 18.83 -3.92
CA ASN A 63 7.82 19.26 -2.62
C ASN A 63 9.31 19.57 -2.68
N TYR A 64 10.08 18.76 -3.40
CA TYR A 64 11.49 19.02 -3.67
C TYR A 64 11.66 20.31 -4.48
N PHE A 65 10.90 20.49 -5.56
CA PHE A 65 10.97 21.70 -6.39
C PHE A 65 10.63 22.97 -5.60
N LYS A 66 9.64 22.90 -4.70
CA LYS A 66 9.26 24.01 -3.80
C LYS A 66 10.33 24.29 -2.74
N ASN A 67 11.02 23.27 -2.25
CA ASN A 67 11.98 23.35 -1.15
C ASN A 67 13.29 22.61 -1.47
N PRO A 68 14.06 23.06 -2.47
CA PRO A 68 15.24 22.35 -2.93
C PRO A 68 16.34 22.26 -1.87
N GLY A 69 16.38 23.22 -0.93
CA GLY A 69 17.37 23.25 0.17
C GLY A 69 17.30 22.09 1.18
N ARG A 70 16.28 21.22 1.10
CA ARG A 70 16.23 19.96 1.88
C ARG A 70 17.25 18.94 1.38
N PHE A 71 17.62 19.01 0.11
CA PHE A 71 18.61 18.11 -0.48
C PHE A 71 20.03 18.60 -0.18
N ASN A 72 20.90 17.68 0.23
CA ASN A 72 22.31 17.95 0.42
C ASN A 72 23.13 17.05 -0.53
N PRO A 73 23.67 17.61 -1.63
CA PRO A 73 24.44 16.87 -2.63
C PRO A 73 25.69 16.16 -2.09
N GLU A 74 26.27 16.66 -0.99
CA GLU A 74 27.49 16.10 -0.38
C GLU A 74 27.21 14.87 0.51
N LYS A 75 25.94 14.59 0.82
CA LYS A 75 25.57 13.49 1.71
C LYS A 75 24.98 12.28 0.98
N GLN A 76 24.29 12.51 -0.12
CA GLN A 76 23.60 11.47 -0.88
C GLN A 76 23.27 11.92 -2.30
N THR A 77 23.02 10.94 -3.17
CA THR A 77 22.47 11.17 -4.52
C THR A 77 21.05 11.72 -4.46
N LEU A 78 20.66 12.45 -5.50
CA LEU A 78 19.33 13.03 -5.62
C LEU A 78 18.28 11.93 -5.73
N GLU A 79 18.56 10.90 -6.52
CA GLU A 79 17.69 9.74 -6.64
C GLU A 79 17.40 9.08 -5.28
N ARG A 80 18.44 8.87 -4.45
CA ARG A 80 18.28 8.27 -3.13
C ARG A 80 17.48 9.16 -2.19
N PHE A 81 17.69 10.47 -2.25
CA PHE A 81 16.90 11.43 -1.49
C PHE A 81 15.42 11.34 -1.85
N LEU A 82 15.09 11.33 -3.14
CA LEU A 82 13.69 11.27 -3.61
C LEU A 82 13.02 9.96 -3.22
N ILE A 83 13.71 8.82 -3.35
CA ILE A 83 13.17 7.53 -2.92
C ILE A 83 12.89 7.55 -1.41
N MET A 84 13.80 8.09 -0.61
CA MET A 84 13.64 8.14 0.85
C MET A 84 12.49 9.06 1.27
N ASP A 85 12.34 10.23 0.64
CA ASP A 85 11.25 11.18 0.93
C ASP A 85 9.90 10.55 0.54
N ALA A 86 9.81 10.00 -0.68
CA ALA A 86 8.61 9.33 -1.16
C ALA A 86 8.22 8.09 -0.33
N GLU A 87 9.17 7.27 0.09
CA GLU A 87 8.88 6.13 0.97
C GLU A 87 8.34 6.57 2.33
N GLY A 88 8.86 7.67 2.88
CA GLY A 88 8.38 8.25 4.13
C GLY A 88 6.92 8.70 3.99
N ASP A 89 6.62 9.44 2.93
CA ASP A 89 5.28 9.92 2.63
C ASP A 89 4.30 8.78 2.34
N LEU A 90 4.73 7.77 1.57
CA LEU A 90 3.94 6.58 1.26
C LEU A 90 3.56 5.83 2.54
N LYS A 91 4.51 5.59 3.45
CA LYS A 91 4.25 4.92 4.74
C LYS A 91 3.30 5.73 5.60
N ASN A 92 3.52 7.05 5.73
CA ASN A 92 2.67 7.94 6.51
C ASN A 92 1.23 7.96 5.98
N ALA A 93 1.08 8.04 4.66
CA ALA A 93 -0.22 8.08 4.01
C ALA A 93 -0.92 6.71 4.12
N TRP A 94 -0.19 5.60 3.97
CA TRP A 94 -0.70 4.25 4.17
C TRP A 94 -1.18 3.98 5.60
N GLU A 95 -0.42 4.43 6.60
CA GLU A 95 -0.81 4.33 8.00
C GLU A 95 -2.09 5.13 8.30
N LYS A 96 -2.24 6.32 7.70
CA LYS A 96 -3.47 7.11 7.81
C LYS A 96 -4.67 6.38 7.20
N LEU A 97 -4.51 5.76 6.03
CA LEU A 97 -5.56 4.94 5.40
C LEU A 97 -5.95 3.76 6.29
N LYS A 98 -4.97 3.01 6.81
CA LYS A 98 -5.23 1.89 7.74
C LYS A 98 -5.95 2.33 9.01
N LYS A 99 -5.59 3.48 9.58
CA LYS A 99 -6.28 4.04 10.74
C LYS A 99 -7.72 4.45 10.42
N ARG A 100 -7.96 5.06 9.25
CA ARG A 100 -9.31 5.40 8.78
C ARG A 100 -10.16 4.14 8.60
N ASN A 101 -9.67 3.12 7.91
CA ASN A 101 -10.41 1.87 7.71
C ASN A 101 -10.67 1.13 9.05
N LYS A 102 -9.70 1.16 9.97
CA LYS A 102 -9.89 0.59 11.32
C LYS A 102 -10.95 1.34 12.13
N ASN A 103 -11.09 2.65 11.94
CA ASN A 103 -12.11 3.46 12.61
C ASN A 103 -13.49 3.32 11.96
N ILE A 104 -13.57 3.13 10.63
CA ILE A 104 -14.82 2.83 9.93
C ILE A 104 -15.44 1.51 10.43
N VAL A 105 -14.62 0.49 10.70
CA VAL A 105 -15.07 -0.80 11.27
C VAL A 105 -15.46 -0.71 12.76
N ARG A 106 -15.21 0.42 13.43
CA ARG A 106 -15.49 0.62 14.87
C ARG A 106 -16.61 1.63 15.15
N SER A 107 -17.18 2.28 14.12
CA SER A 107 -18.25 3.27 14.27
C SER A 107 -19.64 2.73 13.93
N VAL A 108 -20.00 1.59 14.52
CA VAL A 108 -21.41 1.16 14.64
C VAL A 108 -21.66 0.62 16.04
N GLU A 109 -21.46 1.48 17.03
CA GLU A 109 -22.18 1.42 18.31
C GLU A 109 -22.09 2.79 18.98
N LEU A 110 -23.16 3.56 18.79
CA LEU A 110 -23.71 4.62 19.65
C LEU A 110 -22.77 5.75 20.11
N GLU A 111 -22.94 6.95 19.54
CA GLU A 111 -23.55 8.07 20.26
C GLU A 111 -23.84 9.26 19.33
N GLU A 112 -25.06 9.78 19.44
CA GLU A 112 -25.59 10.93 18.71
C GLU A 112 -24.97 12.25 19.17
N LYS A 113 -25.02 13.26 18.27
CA LYS A 113 -24.88 14.71 18.47
C LYS A 113 -23.46 15.27 18.65
N ASN A 114 -22.90 15.80 17.55
CA ASN A 114 -22.95 17.24 17.26
C ASN A 114 -22.13 17.63 16.01
N GLY A 115 -22.81 18.28 15.06
CA GLY A 115 -22.34 19.52 14.41
C GLY A 115 -21.22 19.47 13.37
N ASN A 116 -21.64 19.46 12.10
CA ASN A 116 -20.95 19.93 10.88
C ASN A 116 -19.82 19.07 10.30
N SER A 117 -20.10 18.42 9.15
CA SER A 117 -19.49 18.76 7.85
C SER A 117 -19.80 17.71 6.77
N LEU A 118 -20.70 18.10 5.86
CA LEU A 118 -20.62 17.94 4.41
C LEU A 118 -20.50 16.53 3.79
N GLN A 119 -21.63 16.16 3.19
CA GLN A 119 -21.83 15.51 1.89
C GLN A 119 -21.47 14.03 1.74
N ASP A 120 -22.55 13.26 1.55
CA ASP A 120 -22.65 12.09 0.68
C ASP A 120 -21.54 12.08 -0.39
N ARG A 121 -20.47 11.34 -0.14
CA ARG A 121 -19.70 10.76 -1.23
C ARG A 121 -20.49 9.53 -1.65
N GLU A 122 -21.36 9.72 -2.64
CA GLU A 122 -21.70 8.66 -3.56
C GLU A 122 -20.39 7.98 -3.97
N LEU A 123 -20.18 6.75 -3.48
CA LEU A 123 -19.07 5.92 -3.92
C LEU A 123 -19.16 5.84 -5.44
N ASN A 124 -18.11 6.28 -6.11
CA ASN A 124 -18.09 6.35 -7.55
C ASN A 124 -18.31 4.93 -8.09
N PRO A 125 -19.25 4.69 -9.03
CA PRO A 125 -19.55 3.35 -9.54
C PRO A 125 -18.30 2.63 -10.06
N ILE A 126 -17.31 3.40 -10.52
CA ILE A 126 -16.01 2.94 -11.00
C ILE A 126 -15.16 2.35 -9.87
N GLU A 127 -15.10 2.99 -8.69
CA GLU A 127 -14.40 2.43 -7.53
C GLU A 127 -15.01 1.10 -7.10
N THR A 128 -16.35 0.99 -7.16
CA THR A 128 -17.08 -0.25 -6.85
C THR A 128 -16.81 -1.37 -7.87
N ILE A 129 -16.48 -1.03 -9.12
CA ILE A 129 -16.14 -1.99 -10.19
C ILE A 129 -14.70 -2.48 -10.05
N ILE A 130 -13.75 -1.59 -9.74
CA ILE A 130 -12.33 -1.92 -9.55
C ILE A 130 -12.15 -2.90 -8.38
N TYR A 131 -12.81 -2.64 -7.24
CA TYR A 131 -12.79 -3.58 -6.11
C TYR A 131 -13.39 -4.95 -6.44
N LYS A 132 -14.32 -5.05 -7.40
CA LYS A 132 -14.94 -6.32 -7.82
C LYS A 132 -14.08 -7.09 -8.81
N GLU A 133 -13.33 -6.41 -9.68
CA GLU A 133 -12.39 -7.06 -10.61
C GLU A 133 -11.17 -7.63 -9.87
N ASP A 134 -10.60 -6.87 -8.93
CA ASP A 134 -9.47 -7.35 -8.12
C ASP A 134 -9.86 -8.53 -7.22
N ALA A 135 -11.07 -8.51 -6.65
CA ALA A 135 -11.59 -9.64 -5.90
C ALA A 135 -11.73 -10.90 -6.76
N ARG A 136 -12.15 -10.77 -8.03
CA ARG A 136 -12.28 -11.89 -8.96
C ARG A 136 -10.93 -12.48 -9.36
N LEU A 137 -9.96 -11.64 -9.72
CA LEU A 137 -8.60 -12.06 -10.06
C LEU A 137 -7.90 -12.74 -8.88
N LEU A 138 -8.13 -12.24 -7.66
CA LEU A 138 -7.62 -12.85 -6.44
C LEU A 138 -8.28 -14.22 -6.19
N GLU A 139 -9.59 -14.32 -6.38
CA GLU A 139 -10.35 -15.56 -6.20
C GLU A 139 -9.94 -16.65 -7.20
N GLU A 140 -9.68 -16.28 -8.47
CA GLU A 140 -9.16 -17.19 -9.49
C GLU A 140 -7.77 -17.74 -9.10
N LYS A 141 -6.84 -16.87 -8.70
CA LYS A 141 -5.51 -17.29 -8.24
C LYS A 141 -5.57 -18.16 -6.98
N LEU A 142 -6.51 -17.89 -6.07
CA LEU A 142 -6.70 -18.72 -4.89
C LEU A 142 -7.28 -20.10 -5.25
N LYS A 143 -8.21 -20.17 -6.22
CA LYS A 143 -8.76 -21.44 -6.74
C LYS A 143 -7.71 -22.30 -7.45
N GLU A 144 -6.71 -21.70 -8.08
CA GLU A 144 -5.57 -22.44 -8.65
C GLU A 144 -4.64 -23.04 -7.59
N VAL A 145 -4.55 -22.39 -6.42
CA VAL A 145 -3.61 -22.77 -5.36
C VAL A 145 -4.24 -23.74 -4.37
N PHE A 146 -5.53 -23.57 -4.06
CA PHE A 146 -6.28 -24.31 -3.07
C PHE A 146 -7.48 -25.00 -3.69
N ASN A 147 -7.60 -26.32 -3.49
CA ASN A 147 -8.71 -27.12 -4.00
C ASN A 147 -9.92 -27.15 -3.04
N THR A 148 -9.76 -26.65 -1.82
CA THR A 148 -10.79 -26.65 -0.78
C THR A 148 -11.42 -25.28 -0.68
N GLU A 149 -12.75 -25.21 -0.79
CA GLU A 149 -13.50 -23.96 -0.68
C GLU A 149 -13.29 -23.26 0.68
N LYS A 150 -13.17 -24.06 1.75
CA LYS A 150 -12.82 -23.57 3.09
C LYS A 150 -11.44 -22.90 3.14
N ASP A 151 -10.45 -23.44 2.41
CA ASP A 151 -9.09 -22.90 2.38
C ASP A 151 -9.02 -21.60 1.57
N ILE A 152 -9.81 -21.50 0.50
CA ILE A 152 -9.95 -20.27 -0.31
C ILE A 152 -10.53 -19.15 0.55
N GLN A 153 -11.63 -19.42 1.27
CA GLN A 153 -12.26 -18.44 2.15
C GLN A 153 -11.33 -18.01 3.29
N LEU A 154 -10.59 -18.96 3.88
CA LEU A 154 -9.62 -18.64 4.92
C LEU A 154 -8.45 -17.80 4.38
N ALA A 155 -7.94 -18.12 3.19
CA ALA A 155 -6.90 -17.36 2.52
C ALA A 155 -7.38 -15.94 2.15
N HIS A 156 -8.63 -15.81 1.69
CA HIS A 156 -9.27 -14.52 1.44
C HIS A 156 -9.35 -13.68 2.72
N LEU A 157 -9.78 -14.27 3.84
CA LEU A 157 -9.77 -13.61 5.16
C LEU A 157 -8.36 -13.20 5.61
N MET A 158 -7.34 -14.02 5.32
CA MET A 158 -5.94 -13.70 5.66
C MET A 158 -5.38 -12.55 4.80
N LEU A 159 -5.68 -12.53 3.50
CA LEU A 159 -5.19 -11.54 2.54
C LEU A 159 -5.90 -10.19 2.69
N SER A 160 -7.19 -10.20 3.03
CA SER A 160 -7.95 -9.00 3.41
C SER A 160 -7.53 -8.41 4.76
N GLY A 161 -6.60 -9.06 5.48
CA GLY A 161 -6.03 -8.57 6.74
C GLY A 161 -6.92 -8.77 7.97
N GLU A 162 -7.93 -9.63 7.90
CA GLU A 162 -8.84 -9.93 9.01
C GLU A 162 -8.08 -10.57 10.19
N ARG A 163 -8.34 -10.06 11.40
CA ARG A 163 -7.68 -10.48 12.64
C ARG A 163 -8.65 -11.10 13.65
N ARG A 164 -9.96 -10.96 13.43
CA ARG A 164 -11.00 -11.47 14.32
C ARG A 164 -11.05 -12.99 14.26
N SER A 165 -10.82 -13.65 15.39
CA SER A 165 -10.84 -15.12 15.49
C SER A 165 -12.24 -15.69 15.24
N THR A 166 -13.30 -14.90 15.46
CA THR A 166 -14.72 -15.25 15.24
C THR A 166 -15.04 -15.54 13.78
N GLU A 167 -14.45 -14.78 12.85
CA GLU A 167 -14.69 -14.98 11.41
C GLU A 167 -13.97 -16.23 10.91
N PHE A 168 -12.81 -16.56 11.46
CA PHE A 168 -12.12 -17.83 11.19
C PHE A 168 -12.86 -19.04 11.77
N THR A 169 -13.52 -18.89 12.92
CA THR A 169 -14.29 -19.98 13.55
C THR A 169 -15.54 -20.32 12.75
N LYS A 170 -16.23 -19.31 12.19
CA LYS A 170 -17.37 -19.51 11.28
C LYS A 170 -16.96 -20.28 10.03
N VAL A 171 -15.87 -19.87 9.38
CA VAL A 171 -15.39 -20.52 8.14
C VAL A 171 -14.90 -21.94 8.39
N LEU A 172 -14.28 -22.19 9.54
CA LEU A 172 -13.80 -23.53 9.92
C LEU A 172 -14.87 -24.39 10.63
N GLU A 173 -16.09 -23.87 10.83
CA GLU A 173 -17.18 -24.52 11.57
C GLU A 173 -16.75 -24.99 12.98
N LEU A 174 -15.89 -24.21 13.65
CA LEU A 174 -15.30 -24.56 14.94
C LEU A 174 -16.10 -24.02 16.14
N GLU A 175 -17.33 -23.53 15.92
CA GLU A 175 -18.17 -22.90 16.95
C GLU A 175 -18.46 -23.83 18.14
N HIS A 176 -18.37 -25.15 17.94
CA HIS A 176 -18.61 -26.18 18.96
C HIS A 176 -17.39 -26.50 19.83
N PHE A 177 -16.19 -26.04 19.46
CA PHE A 177 -14.97 -26.27 20.24
C PHE A 177 -14.80 -25.23 21.34
N ASN A 178 -14.01 -25.53 22.37
CA ASN A 178 -13.66 -24.53 23.37
C ASN A 178 -12.72 -23.46 22.77
N GLU A 179 -12.64 -22.28 23.40
CA GLU A 179 -11.86 -21.16 22.84
C GLU A 179 -10.36 -21.48 22.65
N GLU A 180 -9.78 -22.38 23.46
CA GLU A 180 -8.38 -22.77 23.34
C GLU A 180 -8.14 -23.68 22.13
N GLU A 181 -9.02 -24.66 21.92
CA GLU A 181 -9.05 -25.57 20.78
C GLU A 181 -9.33 -24.81 19.47
N GLN A 182 -10.27 -23.87 19.49
CA GLN A 182 -10.55 -22.97 18.37
C GLN A 182 -9.29 -22.20 17.95
N ARG A 183 -8.56 -21.60 18.91
CA ARG A 183 -7.33 -20.85 18.62
C ARG A 183 -6.22 -21.73 18.07
N LEU A 184 -6.04 -22.93 18.61
CA LEU A 184 -5.03 -23.88 18.15
C LEU A 184 -5.32 -24.34 16.72
N GLU A 185 -6.56 -24.66 16.41
CA GLU A 185 -6.94 -25.14 15.08
C GLU A 185 -6.91 -24.00 14.05
N ILE A 186 -7.40 -22.81 14.39
CA ILE A 186 -7.24 -21.60 13.56
C ILE A 186 -5.76 -21.35 13.27
N LYS A 187 -4.89 -21.43 14.27
CA LYS A 187 -3.44 -21.21 14.09
C LYS A 187 -2.83 -22.24 13.14
N ARG A 188 -3.14 -23.52 13.30
CA ARG A 188 -2.65 -24.59 12.42
C ARG A 188 -3.07 -24.36 10.97
N GLN A 189 -4.32 -23.99 10.74
CA GLN A 189 -4.84 -23.73 9.41
C GLN A 189 -4.20 -22.46 8.79
N LYS A 190 -4.05 -21.39 9.57
CA LYS A 190 -3.35 -20.17 9.12
C LYS A 190 -1.89 -20.44 8.78
N ASP A 191 -1.18 -21.20 9.59
CA ASP A 191 0.22 -21.57 9.34
C ASP A 191 0.36 -22.46 8.09
N ARG A 192 -0.59 -23.36 7.85
CA ARG A 192 -0.65 -24.19 6.64
C ARG A 192 -0.83 -23.33 5.39
N ILE A 193 -1.80 -22.42 5.41
CA ILE A 193 -2.11 -21.53 4.28
C ILE A 193 -0.97 -20.53 4.03
N ASP A 194 -0.39 -19.91 5.06
CA ASP A 194 0.76 -19.01 4.92
C ASP A 194 1.95 -19.72 4.27
N LYS A 195 2.24 -20.97 4.66
CA LYS A 195 3.28 -21.78 4.01
C LYS A 195 2.99 -22.05 2.54
N VAL A 196 1.74 -22.34 2.16
CA VAL A 196 1.36 -22.61 0.77
C VAL A 196 1.44 -21.34 -0.07
N ILE A 197 0.92 -20.21 0.43
CA ILE A 197 1.01 -18.90 -0.22
C ILE A 197 2.47 -18.50 -0.43
N ARG A 198 3.32 -18.62 0.59
CA ARG A 198 4.75 -18.30 0.46
C ARG A 198 5.48 -19.19 -0.54
N ARG A 199 5.07 -20.45 -0.70
CA ARG A 199 5.72 -21.39 -1.65
C ARG A 199 5.25 -21.22 -3.08
N LYS A 200 3.98 -20.91 -3.31
CA LYS A 200 3.39 -20.86 -4.67
C LYS A 200 3.23 -19.44 -5.21
N LEU A 201 2.85 -18.48 -4.38
CA LEU A 201 2.62 -17.09 -4.82
C LEU A 201 3.90 -16.25 -4.84
N ARG A 202 4.88 -16.51 -3.96
CA ARG A 202 6.18 -15.79 -3.97
C ARG A 202 7.27 -16.45 -4.83
N ALA A 203 7.05 -17.66 -5.31
CA ALA A 203 7.97 -18.34 -6.23
C ALA A 203 7.72 -17.99 -7.71
N ASN A 204 6.59 -17.36 -8.00
CA ASN A 204 6.22 -16.83 -9.32
C ASN A 204 6.49 -15.31 -9.43
N GLU A 205 7.24 -14.71 -8.49
CA GLU A 205 7.77 -13.34 -8.57
C GLU A 205 9.23 -13.32 -9.02
#